data_AF-A0A5M7BHR8-F1
#
_entry.id   AF-A0A5M7BHR8-F1
#
_cell.length_a   1.000
_cell.length_b   1.000
_cell.length_c   1.000
_cell.angle_alpha   90.00
_cell.angle_beta   90.00
_cell.angle_gamma   90.00
#
_symmetry.space_group_name_H-M   'P 1'
#
loop_
_entity.id
_entity.type
_entity.pdbx_description
1 polymer ?
#
loop_
_entity_poly.entity_id
_entity_poly.type
_entity_poly.pdbx_seq_one_letter_code
_entity_poly.pdbx_strand_id
1 'polypeptide(L)' 'MTTAILTRLRGTVRAAWQIVRGVVGENAYERYLDHHRRNHPGEEPLGEREFWRRHVDRQDATPGSRCC' A
#
# COMPACT_ATOMS: atom_id res chain seq x y z
N MET A 1 -1.72 23.57 -27.70
CA MET A 1 -0.50 23.05 -27.03
C MET A 1 -0.79 22.65 -25.57
N THR A 2 -1.86 21.89 -25.29
CA THR A 2 -2.30 21.51 -23.93
C THR A 2 -2.32 19.99 -23.72
N THR A 3 -2.31 19.22 -24.80
CA THR A 3 -2.41 17.75 -24.79
C THR A 3 -1.13 17.04 -24.34
N ALA A 4 0.04 17.63 -24.57
CA ALA A 4 1.33 17.01 -24.24
C ALA A 4 1.61 16.92 -22.72
N ILE A 5 1.02 17.82 -21.93
CA ILE A 5 1.17 17.85 -20.46
C ILE A 5 0.42 16.65 -19.84
N LEU A 6 -0.78 16.34 -20.34
CA LEU A 6 -1.59 15.23 -19.85
C LEU A 6 -0.94 13.86 -20.09
N THR A 7 -0.23 13.70 -21.21
CA THR A 7 0.47 12.44 -21.51
C THR A 7 1.72 12.26 -20.65
N ARG A 8 2.48 13.33 -20.36
CA ARG A 8 3.59 13.28 -19.40
C ARG A 8 3.12 13.07 -17.96
N LEU A 9 1.98 13.66 -17.57
CA LEU A 9 1.36 13.41 -16.27
C LEU A 9 0.92 11.94 -16.13
N ARG A 10 0.35 11.34 -17.17
CA ARG A 10 -0.04 9.92 -17.13
C ARG A 10 1.16 8.97 -17.05
N GLY A 11 2.26 9.29 -17.75
CA GLY A 11 3.50 8.52 -17.68
C GLY A 11 4.17 8.59 -16.30
N THR A 12 4.21 9.78 -15.70
CA THR A 12 4.78 10.01 -14.36
C THR A 12 3.92 9.40 -13.26
N VAL A 13 2.60 9.50 -13.33
CA VAL A 13 1.69 8.84 -12.38
C VAL A 13 1.84 7.32 -12.44
N ARG A 14 1.95 6.72 -13.64
CA ARG A 14 2.17 5.28 -13.77
C ARG A 14 3.53 4.84 -13.21
N ALA A 15 4.59 5.60 -13.49
CA ALA A 15 5.93 5.30 -12.95
C ALA A 15 5.97 5.48 -11.43
N ALA A 16 5.41 6.57 -10.91
CA ALA A 16 5.25 6.78 -9.47
C ALA A 16 4.40 5.68 -8.84
N TRP A 17 3.34 5.22 -9.49
CA TRP A 17 2.52 4.12 -8.98
C TRP A 17 3.25 2.77 -9.01
N GLN A 18 4.12 2.52 -10.00
CA GLN A 18 4.99 1.34 -10.03
C GLN A 18 6.03 1.37 -8.90
N ILE A 19 6.66 2.52 -8.68
CA ILE A 19 7.60 2.74 -7.57
C ILE A 19 6.86 2.59 -6.24
N VAL A 20 5.70 3.23 -6.09
CA VAL A 20 4.83 3.08 -4.92
C VAL A 20 4.48 1.62 -4.72
N ARG A 21 4.14 0.83 -5.76
CA ARG A 21 3.86 -0.61 -5.57
C ARG A 21 5.09 -1.43 -5.14
N GLY A 22 6.28 -1.13 -5.65
CA GLY A 22 7.53 -1.76 -5.19
C GLY A 22 7.83 -1.40 -3.74
N VAL A 23 7.83 -0.10 -3.46
CA VAL A 23 8.07 0.50 -2.13
C VAL A 23 6.98 0.10 -1.12
N VAL A 24 5.74 -0.08 -1.55
CA VAL A 24 4.62 -0.55 -0.71
C VAL A 24 4.84 -1.99 -0.28
N GLY A 25 5.49 -2.82 -1.12
CA GLY A 25 5.83 -4.20 -0.79
C GLY A 25 6.96 -4.29 0.23
N GLU A 26 8.04 -3.52 0.07
CA GLU A 26 9.18 -3.51 0.99
C GLU A 26 8.91 -2.71 2.28
N ASN A 27 8.23 -1.56 2.20
CA ASN A 27 7.98 -0.66 3.33
C ASN A 27 6.52 -0.70 3.84
N ALA A 28 5.83 -1.83 3.65
CA ALA A 28 4.46 -2.02 4.13
C ALA A 28 4.36 -1.76 5.64
N TYR A 29 5.34 -2.25 6.39
CA TYR A 29 5.40 -2.15 7.84
C TYR A 29 5.70 -0.71 8.31
N GLU A 30 6.68 -0.03 7.70
CA GLU A 30 6.96 1.38 8.03
C GLU A 30 5.77 2.29 7.73
N ARG A 31 5.06 2.07 6.62
CA ARG A 31 3.83 2.81 6.30
C ARG A 31 2.71 2.51 7.29
N TYR A 32 2.62 1.27 7.77
CA TYR A 32 1.71 0.92 8.85
C TYR A 32 2.06 1.67 10.14
N LEU A 33 3.34 1.75 10.52
CA LEU A 33 3.76 2.49 11.71
C LEU A 33 3.47 3.98 11.61
N ASP A 34 3.76 4.63 10.48
CA ASP A 34 3.42 6.04 10.27
C ASP A 34 1.90 6.27 10.34
N HIS A 35 1.10 5.42 9.69
CA HIS A 35 -0.35 5.49 9.77
C HIS A 35 -0.86 5.27 11.19
N HIS A 36 -0.31 4.29 11.90
CA HIS A 36 -0.66 3.96 13.29
C HIS A 36 -0.35 5.13 14.21
N ARG A 37 0.85 5.72 14.10
CA ARG A 37 1.23 6.89 14.89
C ARG A 37 0.32 8.09 14.67
N ARG A 38 -0.21 8.26 13.46
CA ARG A 38 -1.11 9.38 13.12
C ARG A 38 -2.55 9.14 13.59
N ASN A 39 -3.05 7.91 13.53
CA ASN A 39 -4.46 7.60 13.78
C ASN A 39 -4.72 6.99 15.16
N HIS A 40 -3.71 6.38 15.77
CA HIS A 40 -3.75 5.70 17.06
C HIS A 40 -2.63 6.20 17.98
N PRO A 41 -2.57 7.51 18.32
CA PRO A 41 -1.59 8.01 19.26
C PRO A 41 -1.86 7.41 20.66
N GLY A 42 -0.94 6.58 21.15
CA GLY A 42 -1.00 5.97 22.49
C GLY A 42 -1.32 4.48 22.51
N GLU A 43 -1.59 3.86 21.36
CA GLU A 43 -1.66 2.40 21.23
C GLU A 43 -0.28 1.87 20.77
N GLU A 44 0.10 0.68 21.23
CA GLU A 44 1.34 0.03 20.77
C GLU A 44 1.09 -0.60 19.39
N PRO A 45 1.89 -0.27 18.36
CA PRO A 45 1.72 -0.88 17.05
C PRO A 45 1.97 -2.39 17.11
N LEU A 46 1.32 -3.11 16.20
CA LEU A 46 1.58 -4.54 16.00
C LEU A 46 3.06 -4.75 15.64
N GLY A 47 3.67 -5.79 16.20
CA GLY A 47 5.01 -6.20 15.80
C GLY A 47 5.04 -6.65 14.34
N GLU A 48 6.21 -6.51 13.70
CA GLU A 48 6.42 -6.78 12.27
C GLU A 48 5.90 -8.15 11.82
N ARG A 49 6.21 -9.21 12.57
CA ARG A 49 5.78 -10.57 12.25
C ARG A 49 4.24 -10.73 12.28
N GLU A 50 3.59 -10.06 13.23
CA GLU A 50 2.13 -10.12 13.37
C GLU A 50 1.44 -9.28 12.31
N PHE A 51 2.03 -8.13 11.97
CA PHE A 51 1.60 -7.34 10.84
C PHE A 51 1.63 -8.16 9.54
N TRP A 52 2.73 -8.85 9.25
CA TRP A 52 2.84 -9.68 8.04
C TRP A 52 1.89 -10.87 8.04
N ARG A 53 1.71 -11.55 9.19
CA ARG A 53 0.71 -12.61 9.34
C ARG A 53 -0.68 -12.11 8.98
N ARG A 54 -1.12 -11.00 9.58
CA ARG A 54 -2.43 -10.39 9.32
C ARG A 54 -2.55 -9.85 7.90
N HIS A 55 -1.43 -9.35 7.33
CA HIS A 55 -1.39 -8.87 5.96
C HIS A 55 -1.66 -10.01 4.98
N VAL A 56 -0.96 -11.14 5.13
CA VAL A 56 -1.17 -12.33 4.30
C VAL A 56 -2.56 -12.92 4.52
N ASP A 57 -2.99 -13.05 5.77
CA ASP A 57 -4.34 -13.56 6.11
C ASP A 57 -5.44 -12.72 5.46
N ARG A 58 -5.32 -11.39 5.44
CA ARG A 58 -6.26 -10.51 4.72
C ARG A 58 -6.25 -10.71 3.20
N GLN A 59 -5.06 -10.95 2.63
CA GLN A 59 -4.92 -11.21 1.19
C GLN A 59 -5.52 -12.58 0.83
N ASP A 60 -5.31 -13.59 1.68
CA ASP A 60 -5.80 -14.96 1.51
C ASP A 60 -7.32 -15.05 1.76
N ALA A 61 -7.83 -14.33 2.77
CA ALA A 61 -9.25 -14.18 3.08
C ALA A 61 -10.02 -13.34 2.05
N THR A 62 -9.33 -12.70 1.09
CA THR A 62 -9.94 -12.14 -0.11
C THR A 62 -9.56 -12.99 -1.34
N PRO A 63 -9.93 -14.30 -1.40
CA PRO A 63 -9.78 -15.05 -2.64
C PRO A 63 -10.87 -14.53 -3.56
N GLY A 64 -10.50 -13.65 -4.48
CA GLY A 64 -11.42 -12.89 -5.31
C GLY A 64 -12.65 -13.70 -5.71
N SER A 65 -13.81 -13.26 -5.22
CA SER A 65 -15.14 -13.48 -5.81
C SER A 65 -15.22 -14.72 -6.71
N ARG A 66 -15.05 -15.92 -6.15
CA ARG A 66 -15.51 -17.15 -6.80
C ARG A 66 -16.99 -17.30 -6.49
N CYS A 67 -17.77 -16.33 -6.96
CA CYS A 67 -19.17 -16.53 -7.21
C CYS A 67 -19.22 -17.46 -8.43
N CYS A 68 -19.74 -18.67 -8.20
CA CYS A 68 -20.20 -19.57 -9.25
C CYS A 68 -21.18 -18.88 -10.22
#